data_AF-A0A951XNT3-F1
#
_entry.id   AF-A0A951XNT3-F1
#
_cell.length_a   1.000
_cell.length_b   1.000
_cell.length_c   1.000
_cell.angle_alpha   90.00
_cell.angle_beta   90.00
_cell.angle_gamma   90.00
#
_symmetry.space_group_name_H-M   'P 1'
#
loop_
_entity.id
_entity.type
_entity.pdbx_description
1 polymer ?
#
loop_
_entity_poly.entity_id
_entity_poly.type
_entity_poly.pdbx_seq_one_letter_code
_entity_poly.pdbx_strand_id
1 'polypeptide(L)'
;MSDDNKSLVTRLFPALMLFCLLSGVWSYAIIQAWPWDKDTTWKPGVRLPVVCADGEVCSKEYAQIAQAVEDKQVIALRPKEPNGELHDGDLWLRWSTVSGKAWELEAAMSSWYFETAVRYNVRGDTLEVVQYRHYDAKIFFYALGAALFTLAGIYLRRLRN
;
A
#
# COMPACT_ATOMS: atom_id res chain seq x y z
N MET A 1 22.65 18.16 -45.09
CA MET A 1 21.77 17.55 -44.08
C MET A 1 22.23 16.12 -43.94
N SER A 2 22.99 15.83 -42.87
CA SER A 2 23.50 14.47 -42.63
C SER A 2 22.35 13.63 -42.11
N ASP A 3 21.93 12.62 -42.88
CA ASP A 3 20.95 11.63 -42.44
C ASP A 3 21.45 11.00 -41.14
N ASP A 4 20.76 11.34 -40.06
CA ASP A 4 20.98 10.79 -38.72
C ASP A 4 20.48 9.34 -38.74
N ASN A 5 21.30 8.46 -39.30
CA ASN A 5 21.08 7.03 -39.50
C ASN A 5 21.20 6.24 -38.18
N LYS A 6 20.69 6.84 -37.09
CA LYS A 6 20.56 6.16 -35.81
C LYS A 6 19.40 5.19 -35.91
N SER A 7 19.69 3.92 -35.66
CA SER A 7 18.69 2.87 -35.50
C SER A 7 17.51 3.39 -34.66
N LEU A 8 16.29 3.03 -35.07
CA LEU A 8 15.04 3.40 -34.39
C LEU A 8 15.13 3.09 -32.88
N VAL A 9 15.85 2.03 -32.53
CA VAL A 9 16.19 1.63 -31.16
C VAL A 9 16.99 2.70 -30.43
N THR A 10 18.05 3.25 -31.03
CA THR A 10 18.92 4.28 -30.42
C THR A 10 18.17 5.59 -30.14
N ARG A 11 17.13 5.89 -30.91
CA ARG A 11 16.27 7.07 -30.70
C ARG A 11 15.20 6.85 -29.63
N LEU A 12 14.59 5.66 -29.59
CA LEU A 12 13.55 5.32 -28.62
C LEU A 12 14.09 4.94 -27.25
N PHE A 13 15.30 4.35 -27.18
CA PHE A 13 15.85 3.81 -25.94
C PHE A 13 15.96 4.84 -24.81
N PRO A 14 16.44 6.09 -25.04
CA PRO A 14 16.44 7.12 -23.99
C PRO A 14 15.02 7.52 -23.55
N ALA A 15 14.06 7.54 -24.48
CA ALA A 15 12.66 7.86 -24.16
C ALA A 15 12.05 6.77 -23.27
N LEU A 16 12.35 5.49 -23.57
CA LEU A 16 11.91 4.34 -22.79
C LEU A 16 12.54 4.34 -21.40
N MET A 17 13.85 4.59 -21.28
CA MET A 17 14.51 4.70 -19.97
C MET A 17 13.90 5.82 -19.12
N LEU A 18 13.69 7.00 -19.72
CA LEU A 18 13.05 8.12 -19.04
C LEU A 18 11.61 7.79 -18.63
N PHE A 19 10.86 7.10 -19.49
CA PHE A 19 9.52 6.63 -19.17
C PHE A 19 9.50 5.70 -17.96
N CYS A 20 10.41 4.71 -17.90
CA CYS A 20 10.52 3.81 -16.75
C CYS A 20 10.78 4.58 -15.45
N LEU A 21 11.71 5.54 -15.47
CA LEU A 21 11.99 6.39 -14.30
C LEU A 21 10.76 7.22 -13.89
N LEU A 22 10.11 7.87 -14.86
CA LEU A 22 8.90 8.67 -14.61
C LEU A 22 7.77 7.81 -14.04
N SER A 23 7.61 6.57 -14.50
CA SER A 23 6.58 5.66 -13.98
C SER A 23 6.78 5.34 -12.50
N GLY A 24 8.03 5.16 -12.05
CA GLY A 24 8.35 4.95 -10.62
C GLY A 24 8.08 6.20 -9.78
N VAL A 25 8.52 7.37 -10.27
CA VAL A 25 8.29 8.65 -9.59
C VAL A 25 6.79 8.93 -9.43
N TRP A 26 6.01 8.75 -10.50
CA TRP A 26 4.56 8.96 -10.45
C TRP A 26 3.85 7.91 -9.60
N SER A 27 4.27 6.65 -9.62
CA SER A 27 3.70 5.61 -8.74
C SER A 27 3.88 5.99 -7.27
N TYR A 28 5.10 6.36 -6.86
CA TYR A 28 5.38 6.81 -5.50
C TYR A 28 4.57 8.07 -5.14
N ALA A 29 4.55 9.07 -6.02
CA ALA A 29 3.82 10.31 -5.79
C ALA A 29 2.31 10.07 -5.61
N ILE A 30 1.71 9.21 -6.44
CA ILE A 30 0.28 8.89 -6.36
C ILE A 30 -0.03 8.11 -5.09
N ILE A 31 0.78 7.11 -4.70
CA ILE A 31 0.57 6.35 -3.45
C ILE A 31 0.60 7.28 -2.24
N GLN A 32 1.52 8.24 -2.22
CA GLN A 32 1.63 9.21 -1.11
C GLN A 32 0.50 10.23 -1.10
N ALA A 33 0.02 10.64 -2.29
CA ALA A 33 -1.13 11.52 -2.43
C ALA A 33 -2.48 10.79 -2.28
N TRP A 34 -2.48 9.46 -2.25
CA TRP A 34 -3.72 8.68 -2.25
C TRP A 34 -4.49 8.95 -0.96
N PRO A 35 -5.76 9.36 -1.07
CA PRO A 35 -6.52 9.81 0.09
C PRO A 35 -6.77 8.65 1.05
N TRP A 36 -6.76 8.98 2.34
CA TRP A 36 -7.30 8.11 3.37
C TRP A 36 -8.82 8.30 3.41
N ASP A 37 -9.54 7.21 3.20
CA ASP A 37 -10.96 7.11 3.46
C ASP A 37 -11.19 7.16 4.97
N LYS A 38 -12.10 8.02 5.41
CA LYS A 38 -12.44 8.21 6.84
C LYS A 38 -13.66 7.38 7.25
N ASP A 39 -14.05 6.42 6.41
CA ASP A 39 -15.04 5.42 6.78
C ASP A 39 -14.57 4.66 8.03
N THR A 40 -15.39 4.70 9.08
CA THR A 40 -15.13 4.06 10.37
C THR A 40 -15.76 2.66 10.45
N THR A 41 -16.30 2.15 9.35
CA THR A 41 -16.88 0.81 9.28
C THR A 41 -15.85 -0.22 8.82
N TRP A 42 -15.79 -1.36 9.50
CA TRP A 42 -14.85 -2.42 9.13
C TRP A 42 -15.21 -3.03 7.77
N LYS A 43 -14.29 -2.93 6.81
CA LYS A 43 -14.46 -3.54 5.48
C LYS A 43 -14.19 -5.06 5.56
N PRO A 44 -14.92 -5.88 4.78
CA PRO A 44 -14.73 -7.33 4.76
C PRO A 44 -13.33 -7.70 4.22
N GLY A 45 -12.78 -8.83 4.67
CA GLY A 45 -11.47 -9.32 4.23
C GLY A 45 -10.26 -8.63 4.87
N VAL A 46 -10.47 -7.64 5.74
CA VAL A 46 -9.38 -6.95 6.43
C VAL A 46 -8.80 -7.87 7.50
N ARG A 47 -7.52 -8.19 7.35
CA ARG A 47 -6.75 -8.95 8.34
C ARG A 47 -5.94 -8.03 9.23
N LEU A 48 -5.89 -8.37 10.51
CA LEU A 48 -5.20 -7.60 11.54
C LEU A 48 -4.19 -8.49 12.26
N PRO A 49 -3.08 -7.88 12.74
CA PRO A 49 -2.08 -8.58 13.53
C PRO A 49 -2.59 -8.69 14.97
N VAL A 50 -2.76 -9.91 15.44
CA VAL A 50 -3.17 -10.21 16.82
C VAL A 50 -2.21 -11.25 17.40
N VAL A 51 -2.19 -11.40 18.72
CA VAL A 51 -1.38 -12.44 19.37
C VAL A 51 -2.25 -13.69 19.53
N CYS A 52 -1.82 -14.79 18.93
CA CYS A 52 -2.51 -16.07 19.01
C CYS A 52 -2.17 -16.83 20.31
N ALA A 53 -2.87 -17.93 20.56
CA ALA A 53 -2.71 -18.79 21.74
C ALA A 53 -1.29 -19.36 21.93
N ASP A 54 -0.53 -19.48 20.85
CA ASP A 54 0.89 -19.86 20.83
C ASP A 54 1.81 -18.74 21.34
N GLY A 55 1.29 -17.53 21.53
CA GLY A 55 2.05 -16.36 21.95
C GLY A 55 2.75 -15.62 20.83
N GLU A 56 2.58 -16.07 19.59
CA GLU A 56 3.12 -15.47 18.36
C GLU A 56 2.11 -14.53 17.71
N VAL A 57 2.60 -13.61 16.87
CA VAL A 57 1.72 -12.74 16.08
C VAL A 57 1.13 -13.55 14.93
N CYS A 58 -0.19 -13.55 14.84
CA CYS A 58 -0.96 -14.20 13.79
C CYS A 58 -1.87 -13.21 13.08
N SER A 59 -2.22 -13.57 11.85
CA SER A 59 -3.11 -12.82 10.98
C SER A 59 -4.52 -13.36 11.12
N LYS A 60 -5.47 -12.53 11.56
CA LYS A 60 -6.89 -12.88 11.68
C LYS A 60 -7.75 -11.84 10.99
N GLU A 61 -8.78 -12.28 10.26
CA GLU A 61 -9.76 -11.37 9.69
C GLU A 61 -10.59 -10.73 10.80
N TYR A 62 -10.83 -9.42 10.71
CA TYR A 62 -11.58 -8.67 11.73
C TYR A 62 -12.88 -9.35 12.15
N ALA A 63 -13.66 -9.84 11.18
CA ALA A 63 -14.93 -10.51 11.41
C ALA A 63 -14.82 -11.78 12.28
N GLN A 64 -13.63 -12.41 12.30
CA GLN A 64 -13.36 -13.64 13.04
C GLN A 64 -12.71 -13.37 14.41
N ILE A 65 -12.24 -12.14 14.68
CA ILE A 65 -11.48 -11.84 15.90
C ILE A 65 -12.34 -12.04 17.15
N ALA A 66 -13.58 -11.56 17.15
CA ALA A 66 -14.47 -11.69 18.31
C ALA A 66 -14.66 -13.16 18.71
N GLN A 67 -14.97 -14.01 17.73
CA GLN A 67 -15.11 -15.45 17.94
C GLN A 67 -13.77 -16.10 18.34
N ALA A 68 -12.66 -15.69 17.73
CA ALA A 68 -11.34 -16.23 18.06
C ALA A 68 -10.87 -15.86 19.47
N VAL A 69 -11.31 -14.73 20.03
CA VAL A 69 -11.09 -14.37 21.44
C VAL A 69 -11.93 -15.27 22.36
N GLU A 70 -13.21 -15.48 22.03
CA GLU A 70 -14.09 -16.41 22.79
C GLU A 70 -13.55 -17.85 22.79
N ASP A 71 -13.07 -18.32 21.64
CA ASP A 71 -12.47 -19.64 21.44
C ASP A 71 -11.05 -19.75 22.03
N LYS A 72 -10.54 -18.71 22.67
CA LYS A 72 -9.18 -18.62 23.24
C LYS A 72 -8.06 -18.84 22.22
N GLN A 73 -8.35 -18.63 20.94
CA GLN A 73 -7.35 -18.67 19.87
C GLN A 73 -6.55 -17.36 19.79
N VAL A 74 -7.14 -16.25 20.23
CA VAL A 74 -6.49 -14.93 20.33
C VAL A 74 -6.40 -14.54 21.80
N ILE A 75 -5.19 -14.22 22.25
CA ILE A 75 -4.91 -13.85 23.65
C ILE A 75 -4.69 -12.35 23.85
N ALA A 76 -4.30 -11.63 22.79
CA ALA A 76 -4.18 -10.18 22.82
C ALA A 76 -4.49 -9.56 21.45
N LEU A 77 -5.18 -8.42 21.47
CA LEU A 77 -5.50 -7.65 20.26
C LEU A 77 -4.36 -6.76 19.78
N ARG A 78 -3.33 -6.59 20.60
CA ARG A 78 -2.17 -5.75 20.31
C ARG A 78 -0.93 -6.64 20.17
N PRO A 79 -0.19 -6.55 19.04
CA PRO A 79 1.11 -7.21 18.90
C PRO A 79 2.09 -6.73 19.99
N LYS A 80 3.03 -7.60 20.37
CA LYS A 80 4.06 -7.27 21.36
C LYS A 80 5.06 -6.26 20.79
N GLU A 81 5.45 -6.44 19.54
CA GLU A 81 6.39 -5.57 18.85
C GLU A 81 5.68 -4.35 18.26
N PRO A 82 6.27 -3.13 18.42
CA PRO A 82 5.68 -1.91 17.90
C PRO A 82 5.65 -1.89 16.37
N ASN A 83 6.58 -2.57 15.70
CA ASN A 83 6.58 -2.74 14.25
C ASN A 83 6.91 -4.20 13.93
N GLY A 84 6.27 -4.74 12.91
CA GLY A 84 6.56 -6.09 12.45
C GLY A 84 5.93 -6.40 11.11
N GLU A 85 6.26 -7.58 10.62
CA GLU A 85 5.81 -8.11 9.34
C GLU A 85 5.61 -9.62 9.48
N LEU A 86 4.53 -10.12 8.89
CA LEU A 86 4.14 -11.53 8.89
C LEU A 86 3.71 -11.92 7.48
N HIS A 87 4.21 -13.05 7.01
CA HIS A 87 3.77 -13.66 5.76
C HIS A 87 2.73 -14.74 6.05
N ASP A 88 1.53 -14.59 5.50
CA ASP A 88 0.39 -15.46 5.71
C ASP A 88 -0.18 -15.91 4.36
N GLY A 89 0.34 -17.03 3.84
CA GLY A 89 -0.04 -17.58 2.54
C GLY A 89 0.44 -16.71 1.37
N ASP A 90 -0.49 -16.06 0.66
CA ASP A 90 -0.20 -15.16 -0.47
C ASP A 90 -0.23 -13.67 -0.07
N LEU A 91 -0.33 -13.40 1.23
CA LEU A 91 -0.49 -12.06 1.80
C LEU A 91 0.67 -11.73 2.73
N TRP A 92 1.14 -10.48 2.61
CA TRP A 92 2.04 -9.87 3.57
C TRP A 92 1.24 -8.95 4.48
N LEU A 93 1.38 -9.13 5.79
CA LEU A 93 0.78 -8.29 6.81
C LEU A 93 1.88 -7.54 7.54
N ARG A 94 1.88 -6.22 7.43
CA ARG A 94 2.81 -5.33 8.12
C ARG A 94 2.07 -4.47 9.11
N TRP A 95 2.69 -4.17 10.25
CA TRP A 95 2.11 -3.24 11.21
C TRP A 95 3.13 -2.27 11.80
N SER A 96 2.60 -1.15 12.25
CA SER A 96 3.34 -0.14 12.99
C SER A 96 2.46 0.54 14.03
N THR A 97 3.00 0.76 15.23
CA THR A 97 2.40 1.58 16.26
C THR A 97 2.90 3.01 16.13
N VAL A 98 2.01 3.98 16.23
CA VAL A 98 2.35 5.41 16.10
C VAL A 98 1.85 6.17 17.33
N SER A 99 2.72 6.95 17.97
CA SER A 99 2.34 7.80 19.10
C SER A 99 1.98 9.22 18.64
N GLY A 100 1.06 9.88 19.37
CA GLY A 100 0.69 11.28 19.11
C GLY A 100 -0.19 11.50 17.86
N LYS A 101 -0.79 10.44 17.32
CA LYS A 101 -1.78 10.51 16.23
C LYS A 101 -3.17 10.16 16.75
N ALA A 102 -4.19 10.40 15.93
CA ALA A 102 -5.59 10.04 16.25
C ALA A 102 -5.86 8.52 16.17
N TRP A 103 -4.88 7.75 15.71
CA TRP A 103 -4.87 6.29 15.65
C TRP A 103 -3.60 5.77 16.34
N GLU A 104 -3.68 4.59 16.94
CA GLU A 104 -2.55 3.96 17.64
C GLU A 104 -1.80 2.94 16.78
N LEU A 105 -2.50 2.24 15.89
CA LEU A 105 -1.93 1.22 15.00
C LEU A 105 -2.28 1.49 13.54
N GLU A 106 -1.33 1.19 12.68
CA GLU A 106 -1.52 1.06 11.23
C GLU A 106 -1.15 -0.37 10.84
N ALA A 107 -2.09 -1.11 10.26
CA ALA A 107 -1.86 -2.44 9.69
C ALA A 107 -2.06 -2.37 8.18
N ALA A 108 -1.11 -2.89 7.41
CA ALA A 108 -1.15 -2.96 5.97
C ALA A 108 -1.10 -4.42 5.52
N MET A 109 -2.12 -4.84 4.79
CA MET A 109 -2.20 -6.14 4.13
C MET A 109 -1.92 -5.94 2.64
N SER A 110 -0.86 -6.54 2.12
CA SER A 110 -0.44 -6.44 0.73
C SER A 110 -0.32 -7.79 0.05
N SER A 111 -0.48 -7.77 -1.27
CA SER A 111 -0.10 -8.84 -2.18
C SER A 111 0.60 -8.22 -3.39
N TRP A 112 0.92 -9.02 -4.40
CA TRP A 112 1.67 -8.57 -5.57
C TRP A 112 0.97 -7.46 -6.39
N TYR A 113 -0.35 -7.29 -6.25
CA TYR A 113 -1.17 -6.37 -7.05
C TYR A 113 -2.05 -5.40 -6.26
N PHE A 114 -2.07 -5.49 -4.93
CA PHE A 114 -2.88 -4.61 -4.10
C PHE A 114 -2.28 -4.44 -2.71
N GLU A 115 -2.66 -3.36 -2.05
CA GLU A 115 -2.41 -3.17 -0.63
C GLU A 115 -3.61 -2.46 0.01
N THR A 116 -3.98 -2.93 1.20
CA THR A 116 -5.02 -2.36 2.04
C THR A 116 -4.41 -2.01 3.38
N ALA A 117 -4.25 -0.71 3.64
CA ALA A 117 -3.82 -0.18 4.91
C ALA A 117 -5.03 0.30 5.74
N VAL A 118 -5.00 0.00 7.04
CA VAL A 118 -6.02 0.32 8.02
C VAL A 118 -5.37 0.97 9.21
N ARG A 119 -5.91 2.11 9.62
CA ARG A 119 -5.55 2.77 10.87
C ARG A 119 -6.66 2.57 11.88
N TYR A 120 -6.31 2.08 13.05
CA TYR A 120 -7.27 1.72 14.08
C TYR A 120 -6.73 1.95 15.49
N ASN A 121 -7.65 1.94 16.45
CA ASN A 121 -7.38 2.03 17.87
C ASN A 121 -7.78 0.74 18.57
N VAL A 122 -7.05 0.38 19.61
CA VAL A 122 -7.36 -0.73 20.50
C VAL A 122 -7.85 -0.13 21.82
N ARG A 123 -9.15 -0.23 22.11
CA ARG A 123 -9.74 0.27 23.35
C ARG A 123 -10.22 -0.89 24.20
N GLY A 124 -9.39 -1.31 25.15
CA GLY A 124 -9.62 -2.55 25.90
C GLY A 124 -9.70 -3.73 24.93
N ASP A 125 -10.87 -4.37 24.88
CA ASP A 125 -11.14 -5.54 24.04
C ASP A 125 -11.83 -5.20 22.71
N THR A 126 -11.88 -3.92 22.33
CA THR A 126 -12.54 -3.46 21.10
C THR A 126 -11.57 -2.82 20.12
N LEU A 127 -11.83 -3.02 18.83
CA LEU A 127 -11.07 -2.46 17.72
C LEU A 127 -11.92 -1.42 16.99
N GLU A 128 -11.47 -0.16 17.03
CA GLU A 128 -12.14 0.97 16.38
C GLU A 128 -11.36 1.39 15.13
N VAL A 129 -11.97 1.28 13.94
CA VAL A 129 -11.38 1.84 12.71
C VAL A 129 -11.38 3.35 12.78
N VAL A 130 -10.27 3.95 12.36
CA VAL A 130 -10.16 5.38 12.11
C VAL A 130 -10.13 5.69 10.62
N GLN A 131 -9.30 4.99 9.85
CA GLN A 131 -9.13 5.27 8.42
C GLN A 131 -8.77 4.02 7.60
N TYR A 132 -9.16 4.05 6.34
CA TYR A 132 -8.81 3.07 5.32
C TYR A 132 -8.01 3.70 4.19
N ARG A 133 -7.10 2.92 3.63
CA ARG A 133 -6.46 3.25 2.36
C ARG A 133 -6.27 1.97 1.58
N HIS A 134 -6.97 1.87 0.46
CA HIS A 134 -6.86 0.74 -0.45
C HIS A 134 -6.33 1.23 -1.79
N TYR A 135 -5.37 0.51 -2.33
CA TYR A 135 -4.93 0.68 -3.70
C TYR A 135 -4.74 -0.65 -4.39
N ASP A 136 -5.15 -0.67 -5.66
CA ASP A 136 -5.06 -1.81 -6.57
C ASP A 136 -4.22 -1.44 -7.80
N ALA A 137 -4.20 -2.34 -8.77
CA ALA A 137 -3.53 -2.14 -10.05
C ALA A 137 -3.96 -0.86 -10.82
N LYS A 138 -5.08 -0.20 -10.48
CA LYS A 138 -5.50 1.07 -11.12
C LYS A 138 -4.52 2.19 -10.85
N ILE A 139 -3.89 2.22 -9.66
CA ILE A 139 -2.87 3.23 -9.36
C ILE A 139 -1.70 3.13 -10.35
N PHE A 140 -1.31 1.91 -10.69
CA PHE A 140 -0.26 1.68 -11.69
C PHE A 140 -0.66 2.27 -13.05
N PHE A 141 -1.91 2.08 -13.50
CA PHE A 141 -2.39 2.70 -14.75
C PHE A 141 -2.41 4.22 -14.70
N TYR A 142 -2.78 4.84 -13.57
CA TYR A 142 -2.68 6.29 -13.40
C TYR A 142 -1.23 6.77 -13.47
N ALA A 143 -0.29 6.05 -12.86
CA ALA A 143 1.12 6.38 -12.92
C ALA A 143 1.70 6.27 -14.34
N LEU A 144 1.31 5.24 -15.10
CA LEU A 144 1.70 5.11 -16.51
C LEU A 144 1.17 6.27 -17.35
N GLY A 145 -0.10 6.64 -17.17
CA GLY A 145 -0.71 7.78 -17.87
C GLY A 145 0.00 9.10 -17.56
N ALA A 146 0.29 9.36 -16.29
CA ALA A 146 1.02 10.56 -15.86
C ALA A 146 2.46 10.59 -16.38
N ALA A 147 3.14 9.44 -16.41
CA ALA A 147 4.47 9.32 -16.96
C ALA A 147 4.50 9.58 -18.48
N LEU A 148 3.53 9.04 -19.23
CA LEU A 148 3.38 9.32 -20.66
C LEU A 148 3.14 10.80 -20.93
N PHE A 149 2.24 11.42 -20.16
CA PHE A 149 1.93 12.85 -20.31
C PHE A 149 3.15 13.74 -20.01
N THR A 150 3.90 13.40 -18.96
CA THR A 150 5.13 14.11 -18.59
C THR A 150 6.21 13.95 -19.67
N LEU A 151 6.40 12.73 -20.18
CA LEU A 151 7.34 12.45 -21.26
C LEU A 151 6.98 13.24 -22.52
N ALA A 152 5.72 13.24 -22.92
CA ALA A 152 5.24 14.02 -24.06
C ALA A 152 5.52 15.51 -23.86
N GLY A 153 5.25 16.05 -22.67
CA GLY A 153 5.56 17.44 -22.34
C GLY A 153 7.05 17.79 -22.46
N ILE A 154 7.95 16.91 -22.00
CA ILE A 154 9.41 17.10 -22.12
C ILE A 154 9.83 17.13 -23.58
N TYR A 155 9.33 16.20 -24.40
CA TYR A 155 9.69 16.12 -25.82
C TYR A 155 9.10 17.26 -26.65
N LEU A 156 7.86 17.67 -26.38
CA LEU A 156 7.25 18.86 -27.00
C LEU A 156 8.03 20.13 -26.66
N ARG A 157 8.50 20.27 -25.41
CA ARG A 157 9.37 21.40 -25.02
C ARG A 157 10.71 21.37 -25.76
N ARG A 158 11.31 20.18 -25.94
CA ARG A 158 12.55 20.01 -26.70
C ARG A 158 12.38 20.35 -28.18
N LEU A 159 11.19 20.18 -28.76
CA LEU A 159 10.92 20.58 -30.16
C LEU A 159 10.72 22.09 -30.34
N ARG A 160 10.38 22.81 -29.27
CA ARG A 160 10.14 24.26 -29.29
C ARG A 160 11.42 25.09 -29.07
N ASN A 161 12.45 24.49 -28.50
CA ASN A 161 13.76 25.09 -28.22
C ASN A 161 14.81 24.57 -29.21
#